data_AF-A0A8S3SE29-F1
#
_entry.id   AF-A0A8S3SE29-F1
#
_cell.length_a   1.000
_cell.length_b   1.000
_cell.length_c   1.000
_cell.angle_alpha   90.00
_cell.angle_beta   90.00
_cell.angle_gamma   90.00
#
_symmetry.space_group_name_H-M   'P 1'
#
loop_
_entity.id
_entity.type
_entity.pdbx_description
1 polymer ?
#
loop_
_entity_poly.entity_id
_entity_poly.type
_entity_poly.pdbx_seq_one_letter_code
_entity_poly.pdbx_strand_id
1 'polypeptide(L)'
;MLNEQMNFSTSIQHETNRSHALTPETQVLLALRYYAKGGFLSELADLHGVSRASASRCIASVSTSIVKRMGNLINFPVEELQKTKEDFHDIAGMPNVVGAINGILIPIIAPKDDELAFVCRKQYHALNVQAVCDANLRYNSLLTRLFHSH
;
A
#
# COMPACT_ATOMS: atom_id res chain seq x y z
N MET A 1 -0.98 6.26 21.61
CA MET A 1 -2.07 6.16 20.61
C MET A 1 -1.62 5.52 19.28
N LEU A 2 -0.42 5.80 18.75
CA LEU A 2 0.10 5.17 17.51
C LEU A 2 0.36 3.65 17.60
N ASN A 3 0.75 3.12 18.77
CA ASN A 3 1.12 1.69 18.91
C ASN A 3 -0.06 0.71 18.82
N GLU A 4 -1.29 1.13 19.14
CA GLU A 4 -2.45 0.24 19.12
C GLU A 4 -3.00 0.04 17.70
N GLN A 5 -2.96 1.08 16.86
CA GLN A 5 -3.44 1.02 15.48
C GLN A 5 -2.51 0.21 14.55
N MET A 6 -1.22 0.12 14.91
CA MET A 6 -0.17 -0.64 14.22
C MET A 6 0.02 -2.07 14.75
N ASN A 7 -0.82 -2.54 15.68
CA ASN A 7 -0.71 -3.90 16.19
C ASN A 7 -1.28 -4.90 15.17
N PHE A 8 -0.42 -5.39 14.28
CA PHE A 8 -0.73 -6.43 13.30
C PHE A 8 -0.94 -7.81 13.96
N SER A 9 -0.42 -8.00 15.17
CA SER A 9 -0.32 -9.31 15.83
C SER A 9 -1.65 -10.04 15.89
N THR A 10 -2.74 -9.36 16.24
CA THR A 10 -4.07 -9.97 16.33
C THR A 10 -4.70 -10.32 14.99
N SER A 11 -4.29 -9.68 13.88
CA SER A 11 -4.89 -9.89 12.56
C SER A 11 -4.12 -10.89 11.68
N ILE A 12 -2.87 -11.19 12.00
CA ILE A 12 -2.01 -12.11 11.21
C ILE A 12 -1.50 -13.32 12.01
N GLN A 13 -1.86 -13.43 13.29
CA GLN A 13 -1.53 -14.60 14.10
C GLN A 13 -2.23 -15.84 13.54
N HIS A 14 -1.47 -16.93 13.42
CA HIS A 14 -2.02 -18.22 13.02
C HIS A 14 -2.88 -18.81 14.15
N GLU A 15 -4.04 -19.37 13.81
CA GLU A 15 -4.98 -20.01 14.76
C GLU A 15 -4.41 -21.27 15.44
N THR A 16 -3.35 -21.86 14.87
CA THR A 16 -2.75 -23.08 15.42
C THR A 16 -1.25 -22.93 15.61
N ASN A 17 -0.73 -23.43 16.73
CA ASN A 17 0.70 -23.54 17.04
C ASN A 17 1.34 -24.81 16.45
N ARG A 18 0.68 -25.50 15.50
CA ARG A 18 1.24 -26.72 14.91
C ARG A 18 2.28 -26.35 13.85
N SER A 19 3.48 -26.92 13.99
CA SER A 19 4.62 -26.83 13.06
C SER A 19 5.23 -25.43 12.91
N HIS A 20 6.11 -25.01 13.83
CA HIS A 20 6.97 -23.82 13.69
C HIS A 20 6.29 -22.61 13.01
N ALA A 21 5.07 -22.28 13.45
CA ALA A 21 4.28 -21.23 12.81
C ALA A 21 5.02 -19.89 12.89
N LEU A 22 5.03 -19.14 11.79
CA LEU A 22 5.71 -17.85 11.73
C LEU A 22 5.05 -16.86 12.66
N THR A 23 5.85 -16.21 13.51
CA THR A 23 5.36 -15.15 14.39
C THR A 23 4.85 -13.97 13.55
N PRO A 24 3.86 -13.20 14.05
CA PRO A 24 3.39 -12.01 13.36
C PRO A 24 4.50 -11.05 12.92
N GLU A 25 5.51 -10.84 13.76
CA GLU A 25 6.65 -9.98 13.47
C GLU A 25 7.44 -10.50 12.27
N THR A 26 7.67 -11.82 12.22
CA THR A 26 8.37 -12.45 11.09
C THR A 26 7.58 -12.31 9.81
N GLN A 27 6.25 -12.45 9.87
CA GLN A 27 5.37 -12.27 8.71
C GLN A 27 5.42 -10.82 8.19
N VAL A 28 5.38 -9.82 9.09
CA VAL A 28 5.48 -8.40 8.74
C VAL A 28 6.85 -8.09 8.11
N LEU A 29 7.94 -8.54 8.73
CA LEU A 29 9.29 -8.32 8.22
C LEU A 29 9.48 -8.94 6.83
N LEU A 30 8.97 -10.15 6.62
CA LEU A 30 9.01 -10.83 5.34
C LEU A 30 8.25 -10.03 4.26
N ALA A 31 7.05 -9.54 4.59
CA ALA A 31 6.25 -8.73 3.68
C ALA A 31 6.92 -7.39 3.35
N LEU A 32 7.44 -6.68 4.35
CA LEU A 32 8.18 -5.43 4.16
C LEU A 32 9.41 -5.63 3.28
N ARG A 33 10.17 -6.69 3.51
CA ARG A 33 11.33 -7.03 2.68
C ARG A 33 10.92 -7.32 1.24
N TYR A 34 9.79 -8.00 1.03
CA TYR A 34 9.23 -8.22 -0.30
C TYR A 34 8.90 -6.91 -1.02
N TYR A 35 8.20 -5.98 -0.35
CA TYR A 35 7.83 -4.70 -0.93
C TYR A 35 9.05 -3.83 -1.27
N ALA A 36 10.08 -3.84 -0.42
CA ALA A 36 11.28 -3.01 -0.61
C ALA A 36 12.21 -3.51 -1.74
N LYS A 37 12.32 -4.83 -1.92
CA LYS A 37 13.28 -5.45 -2.86
C LYS A 37 12.74 -5.73 -4.25
N GLY A 38 11.42 -5.73 -4.45
CA GLY A 38 10.84 -5.94 -5.78
C GLY A 38 10.89 -7.39 -6.28
N GLY A 39 10.74 -8.38 -5.39
CA GLY A 39 10.12 -9.66 -5.76
C GLY A 39 11.02 -10.82 -6.20
N PHE A 40 11.86 -11.34 -5.30
CA PHE A 40 12.26 -12.76 -5.39
C PHE A 40 11.80 -13.52 -4.15
N LEU A 41 10.59 -14.07 -4.24
CA LEU A 41 10.03 -14.98 -3.21
C LEU A 41 10.98 -16.13 -2.87
N SER A 42 11.84 -16.55 -3.81
CA SER A 42 12.93 -17.51 -3.58
C SER A 42 13.98 -16.97 -2.60
N GLU A 43 14.51 -15.77 -2.82
CA GLU A 43 15.51 -15.16 -1.91
C GLU A 43 14.95 -14.85 -0.51
N LEU A 44 13.64 -14.61 -0.42
CA LEU A 44 12.94 -14.42 0.86
C LEU A 44 12.68 -15.74 1.57
N ALA A 45 12.25 -16.77 0.82
CA ALA A 45 12.05 -18.12 1.30
C ALA A 45 13.35 -18.70 1.89
N ASP A 46 14.45 -18.54 1.15
CA ASP A 46 15.77 -19.03 1.55
C ASP A 46 16.32 -18.27 2.77
N LEU A 47 16.12 -16.94 2.85
CA LEU A 47 16.59 -16.16 4.01
C LEU A 47 15.83 -16.50 5.30
N HIS A 48 14.53 -16.71 5.22
CA HIS A 48 13.69 -16.94 6.40
C HIS A 48 13.46 -18.43 6.70
N GLY A 49 14.01 -19.35 5.88
CA GLY A 49 13.81 -20.80 6.04
C GLY A 49 12.36 -21.24 5.81
N VAL A 50 11.60 -20.51 5.00
CA VAL A 50 10.16 -20.74 4.77
C VAL A 50 9.90 -21.17 3.34
N SER A 51 8.87 -21.99 3.11
CA SER A 51 8.48 -22.34 1.74
C SER A 51 7.92 -21.12 0.99
N ARG A 52 8.13 -21.06 -0.33
CA ARG A 52 7.53 -20.02 -1.20
C ARG A 52 6.02 -19.85 -1.00
N ALA A 53 5.31 -20.95 -0.79
CA ALA A 53 3.88 -20.95 -0.53
C ALA A 53 3.54 -20.26 0.81
N SER A 54 4.35 -20.48 1.85
CA SER A 54 4.18 -19.82 3.15
C SER A 54 4.49 -18.33 3.05
N ALA A 55 5.59 -17.96 2.40
CA ALA A 55 5.95 -16.56 2.14
C ALA A 55 4.83 -15.82 1.40
N SER A 56 4.26 -16.44 0.35
CA SER A 56 3.13 -15.87 -0.40
C SER A 56 1.90 -15.63 0.48
N ARG A 57 1.51 -16.61 1.31
CA ARG A 57 0.39 -16.44 2.25
C ARG A 57 0.64 -15.33 3.28
N CYS A 58 1.86 -15.23 3.79
CA CYS A 58 2.23 -14.16 4.72
C CYS A 58 2.11 -12.78 4.06
N ILE A 59 2.65 -12.61 2.86
CA ILE A 59 2.53 -11.36 2.09
C ILE A 59 1.05 -11.02 1.87
N ALA A 60 0.23 -11.98 1.45
CA ALA A 60 -1.20 -11.76 1.25
C ALA A 60 -1.93 -11.36 2.55
N SER A 61 -1.62 -12.02 3.67
CA SER A 61 -2.21 -11.74 4.99
C SER A 61 -1.84 -10.35 5.50
N VAL A 62 -0.56 -9.98 5.38
CA VAL A 62 -0.07 -8.65 5.77
C VAL A 62 -0.66 -7.57 4.85
N SER A 63 -0.65 -7.75 3.52
CA SER A 63 -1.29 -6.82 2.57
C SER A 63 -2.76 -6.59 2.91
N THR A 64 -3.52 -7.67 3.17
CA THR A 64 -4.94 -7.58 3.53
C THR A 64 -5.14 -6.83 4.84
N SER A 65 -4.28 -7.08 5.83
CA SER A 65 -4.33 -6.38 7.12
C SER A 65 -4.04 -4.89 6.98
N ILE A 66 -3.08 -4.51 6.12
CA ILE A 66 -2.78 -3.11 5.79
C ILE A 66 -4.01 -2.47 5.13
N VAL A 67 -4.60 -3.10 4.12
CA VAL A 67 -5.77 -2.58 3.40
C VAL A 67 -6.95 -2.34 4.34
N LYS A 68 -7.25 -3.27 5.25
CA LYS A 68 -8.32 -3.12 6.24
C LYS A 68 -8.14 -1.92 7.17
N ARG A 69 -6.91 -1.52 7.45
CA ARG A 69 -6.58 -0.38 8.32
C ARG A 69 -6.42 0.92 7.54
N MET A 70 -6.18 0.84 6.24
CA MET A 70 -5.88 1.99 5.37
C MET A 70 -6.96 3.07 5.42
N GLY A 71 -8.24 2.69 5.51
CA GLY A 71 -9.37 3.63 5.61
C GLY A 71 -9.32 4.53 6.85
N ASN A 72 -8.66 4.11 7.93
CA ASN A 72 -8.48 4.94 9.12
C ASN A 72 -7.20 5.79 9.07
N LEU A 73 -6.24 5.42 8.21
CA LEU A 73 -4.93 6.04 8.12
C LEU A 73 -4.81 7.07 7.01
N ILE A 74 -5.51 6.85 5.89
CA ILE A 74 -5.46 7.70 4.69
C ILE A 74 -6.78 8.46 4.61
N ASN A 75 -6.80 9.64 5.21
CA ASN A 75 -7.97 10.52 5.24
C ASN A 75 -7.57 11.93 4.80
N PHE A 76 -8.43 12.54 3.99
CA PHE A 76 -8.20 13.92 3.57
C PHE A 76 -8.39 14.85 4.80
N PRO A 77 -7.46 15.77 5.07
CA PRO A 77 -7.41 16.51 6.33
C PRO A 77 -8.41 17.67 6.35
N VAL A 78 -9.71 17.37 6.25
CA VAL A 78 -10.78 18.38 6.19
C VAL A 78 -10.77 19.28 7.43
N GLU A 79 -10.54 18.70 8.61
CA GLU A 79 -10.48 19.44 9.88
C GLU A 79 -9.14 20.17 10.08
N GLU A 80 -8.05 19.69 9.46
CA GLU A 80 -6.70 20.25 9.59
C GLU A 80 -6.24 21.03 8.34
N LEU A 81 -7.19 21.56 7.55
CA LEU A 81 -6.88 22.27 6.30
C LEU A 81 -6.00 23.50 6.52
N GLN A 82 -6.23 24.25 7.59
CA GLN A 82 -5.46 25.46 7.88
C GLN A 82 -3.99 25.13 8.13
N LYS A 83 -3.74 24.11 8.97
CA LYS A 83 -2.40 23.59 9.23
C LYS A 83 -1.73 23.06 7.96
N THR A 84 -2.47 22.32 7.12
CA THR A 84 -1.93 21.82 5.85
C THR A 84 -1.45 22.96 4.95
N LYS A 85 -2.19 24.07 4.89
CA LYS A 85 -1.80 25.27 4.13
C LYS A 85 -0.55 25.93 4.69
N GLU A 86 -0.45 26.03 6.00
CA GLU A 86 0.73 26.56 6.69
C GLU A 86 1.96 25.70 6.40
N ASP A 87 1.86 24.37 6.57
CA ASP A 87 2.96 23.45 6.30
C ASP A 87 3.48 23.54 4.85
N PHE A 88 2.59 23.67 3.85
CA PHE A 88 3.01 23.88 2.46
C PHE A 88 3.62 25.26 2.20
N HIS A 89 3.08 26.29 2.83
CA HIS A 89 3.61 27.64 2.74
C HIS A 89 5.02 27.71 3.34
N ASP A 90 5.29 27.01 4.43
CA ASP A 90 6.60 27.00 5.08
C ASP A 90 7.69 26.30 4.24
N ILE A 91 7.31 25.37 3.36
CA ILE A 91 8.23 24.68 2.45
C ILE A 91 8.67 25.58 1.28
N ALA A 92 7.73 26.26 0.62
CA ALA A 92 7.99 26.92 -0.68
C ALA A 92 7.29 28.27 -0.88
N GLY A 93 6.64 28.82 0.16
CA GLY A 93 5.91 30.09 0.11
C GLY A 93 4.61 30.04 -0.68
N MET A 94 4.11 28.85 -1.03
CA MET A 94 2.91 28.72 -1.86
C MET A 94 1.65 28.77 -0.99
N PRO A 95 0.82 29.83 -1.11
CA PRO A 95 -0.36 29.98 -0.25
C PRO A 95 -1.49 29.05 -0.65
N ASN A 96 -2.33 28.68 0.32
CA ASN A 96 -3.59 27.95 0.11
C ASN A 96 -3.48 26.54 -0.50
N VAL A 97 -2.31 25.90 -0.41
CA VAL A 97 -2.13 24.52 -0.84
C VAL A 97 -2.69 23.56 0.21
N VAL A 98 -3.51 22.60 -0.22
CA VAL A 98 -4.15 21.61 0.67
C VAL A 98 -3.73 20.17 0.38
N GLY A 99 -2.79 19.99 -0.53
CA GLY A 99 -2.26 18.70 -0.93
C GLY A 99 -1.53 18.77 -2.27
N ALA A 100 -0.60 17.85 -2.47
CA ALA A 100 0.06 17.62 -3.76
C ALA A 100 -0.51 16.35 -4.38
N ILE A 101 -0.98 16.44 -5.63
CA ILE A 101 -1.62 15.33 -6.34
C ILE A 101 -0.71 14.76 -7.42
N ASN A 102 -0.63 13.44 -7.52
CA ASN A 102 0.07 12.78 -8.61
C ASN A 102 -0.63 11.49 -9.04
N GLY A 103 -0.49 11.13 -10.32
CA GLY A 103 -0.98 9.88 -10.89
C GLY A 103 0.17 8.94 -11.27
N ILE A 104 -0.01 7.65 -11.06
CA ILE A 104 0.90 6.58 -11.45
C ILE A 104 0.15 5.49 -12.20
N LEU A 105 0.79 4.96 -13.25
CA LEU A 105 0.33 3.78 -13.98
C LEU A 105 1.07 2.57 -13.41
N ILE A 106 0.38 1.71 -12.68
CA ILE A 106 0.97 0.48 -12.14
C ILE A 106 0.75 -0.63 -13.16
N PRO A 107 1.79 -1.19 -13.80
CA PRO A 107 1.62 -2.28 -14.74
C PRO A 107 0.97 -3.50 -14.08
N ILE A 108 0.04 -4.12 -14.80
CA ILE A 108 -0.62 -5.35 -14.37
C ILE A 108 -0.57 -6.40 -15.47
N ILE A 109 -0.80 -7.65 -15.08
CA ILE A 109 -1.15 -8.69 -16.05
C ILE A 109 -2.56 -8.38 -16.55
N ALA A 110 -2.77 -8.47 -17.86
CA ALA A 110 -4.06 -8.27 -18.50
C ALA A 110 -5.16 -9.07 -17.76
N PRO A 111 -6.19 -8.41 -17.22
CA PRO A 111 -7.35 -9.10 -16.67
C PRO A 111 -8.05 -9.92 -17.74
N LYS A 112 -8.72 -11.01 -17.32
CA LYS A 112 -9.52 -11.83 -18.25
C LYS A 112 -10.81 -11.13 -18.67
N ASP A 113 -11.40 -10.39 -17.74
CA ASP A 113 -12.64 -9.67 -17.90
C ASP A 113 -12.35 -8.18 -18.13
N ASP A 114 -13.01 -7.58 -19.11
CA ASP A 114 -12.92 -6.15 -19.44
C ASP A 114 -11.47 -5.65 -19.61
N GLU A 115 -10.65 -6.43 -20.31
CA GLU A 115 -9.22 -6.17 -20.53
C GLU A 115 -8.95 -4.76 -21.09
N LEU A 116 -9.82 -4.28 -21.99
CA LEU A 116 -9.70 -2.99 -22.64
C LEU A 116 -9.78 -1.83 -21.63
N ALA A 117 -10.53 -1.98 -20.54
CA ALA A 117 -10.62 -0.97 -19.48
C ALA A 117 -9.32 -0.78 -18.69
N PHE A 118 -8.32 -1.63 -18.91
CA PHE A 118 -7.01 -1.55 -18.28
C PHE A 118 -5.91 -1.10 -19.25
N VAL A 119 -6.20 -0.92 -20.54
CA VAL A 119 -5.21 -0.47 -21.51
C VAL A 119 -4.94 1.03 -21.35
N CYS A 120 -3.74 1.37 -20.91
CA CYS A 120 -3.36 2.77 -20.72
C CYS A 120 -2.92 3.42 -22.05
N ARG A 121 -2.80 4.76 -22.06
CA ARG A 121 -2.31 5.53 -23.23
C ARG A 121 -0.94 5.10 -23.77
N LYS A 122 -0.14 4.38 -22.97
CA LYS A 122 1.17 3.87 -23.34
C LYS A 122 1.11 2.45 -23.94
N GLN A 123 -0.08 1.95 -24.27
CA GLN A 123 -0.32 0.68 -24.94
C GLN A 123 0.13 -0.56 -24.13
N TYR A 124 -0.11 -0.52 -22.81
CA TYR A 124 0.04 -1.68 -21.92
C TYR A 124 -1.02 -1.66 -20.82
N HIS A 125 -1.26 -2.80 -20.18
CA HIS A 125 -2.24 -2.93 -19.08
C HIS A 125 -1.73 -2.33 -17.79
N ALA A 126 -2.51 -1.43 -17.21
CA ALA A 126 -2.17 -0.78 -15.96
C ALA A 126 -3.39 -0.58 -15.06
N LEU A 127 -3.13 -0.26 -13.80
CA LEU A 127 -4.06 0.45 -12.94
C LEU A 127 -3.68 1.92 -12.92
N ASN A 128 -4.65 2.81 -13.13
CA ASN A 128 -4.46 4.24 -12.88
C ASN A 128 -4.64 4.51 -11.39
N VAL A 129 -3.58 4.84 -10.69
CA VAL A 129 -3.63 5.19 -9.26
C VAL A 129 -3.30 6.66 -9.10
N GLN A 130 -4.17 7.39 -8.43
CA GLN A 130 -3.93 8.77 -8.03
C GLN A 130 -3.75 8.83 -6.53
N ALA A 131 -2.78 9.62 -6.08
CA ALA A 131 -2.50 9.86 -4.68
C ALA A 131 -2.46 11.35 -4.39
N VAL A 132 -2.92 11.73 -3.20
CA VAL A 132 -2.72 13.08 -2.64
C VAL A 132 -1.85 12.97 -1.41
N CYS A 133 -0.83 13.81 -1.31
CA CYS A 133 0.07 13.87 -0.16
C CYS A 133 0.02 15.23 0.54
N ASP A 134 0.30 15.24 1.85
CA ASP A 134 0.60 16.47 2.59
C ASP A 134 2.07 16.90 2.44
N ALA A 135 2.37 18.05 3.04
CA ALA A 135 3.71 18.63 3.16
C ALA A 135 4.71 17.72 3.92
N ASN A 136 4.21 16.80 4.75
CA ASN A 136 5.00 15.85 5.54
C ASN A 136 5.21 14.50 4.83
N LEU A 137 4.92 14.43 3.53
CA LEU A 137 5.05 13.24 2.68
C LEU A 137 4.12 12.09 3.10
N ARG A 138 3.02 12.38 3.78
CA ARG A 138 1.99 11.38 4.13
C ARG A 138 0.93 11.34 3.05
N TYR A 139 0.48 10.13 2.71
CA TYR A 139 -0.66 9.94 1.81
C TYR A 139 -1.97 10.22 2.55
N ASN A 140 -2.77 11.12 2.00
CA ASN A 140 -4.06 11.55 2.57
C ASN A 140 -5.24 11.13 1.70
N SER A 141 -5.00 10.72 0.47
CA SER A 141 -6.01 10.11 -0.40
C SER A 141 -5.35 9.18 -1.41
N LEU A 142 -5.99 8.04 -1.67
CA LEU A 142 -5.61 7.09 -2.74
C LEU A 142 -6.87 6.73 -3.54
N LEU A 143 -6.78 6.79 -4.87
CA LEU A 143 -7.88 6.49 -5.77
C LEU A 143 -7.39 5.66 -6.95
N THR A 144 -8.06 4.53 -7.20
CA THR A 144 -7.84 3.70 -8.39
C THR A 144 -8.97 3.91 -9.40
N ARG A 145 -8.64 4.18 -10.66
CA ARG A 145 -9.62 4.32 -11.75
C ARG A 145 -9.28 3.40 -12.92
N LEU A 146 -10.31 2.90 -13.59
CA LEU A 146 -10.18 2.21 -14.88
C LEU A 146 -10.02 3.24 -16.01
N PHE A 147 -9.35 2.84 -17.09
CA PHE A 147 -9.26 3.59 -18.33
C PHE A 147 -10.52 3.29 -19.15
N HIS A 148 -11.67 3.82 -18.77
CA HIS A 148 -12.88 3.64 -19.58
C HIS A 148 -12.66 4.24 -20.97
N SER A 149 -12.88 3.43 -22.00
CA SER A 149 -13.13 3.85 -23.37
C SER A 149 -14.53 4.48 -23.42
N HIS A 150 -14.62 5.69 -23.97
CA HIS A 150 -15.89 6.35 -24.31
C HIS A 150 -16.79 5.49 -25.20
#